data_AF-A0A223ZHQ5-F1
#
_entry.id   AF-A0A223ZHQ5-F1
#
_cell.length_a   1.000
_cell.length_b   1.000
_cell.length_c   1.000
_cell.angle_alpha   90.00
_cell.angle_beta   90.00
_cell.angle_gamma   90.00
#
_symmetry.space_group_name_H-M   'P 1'
#
loop_
_entity.id
_entity.type
_entity.pdbx_description
1 polymer ?
#
loop_
_entity_poly.entity_id
_entity_poly.type
_entity_poly.pdbx_seq_one_letter_code
_entity_poly.pdbx_strand_id
1 'polypeptide(L)' 'MLYEMRLPPGITHTTMAEIIEKYEVELIQTDDGPVLRGEMEELEMVRDRILESLRKRIEELENPGSKS' A
#
# COMPACT_ATOMS: atom_id res chain seq x y z
N MET A 1 -14.08 -14.03 -6.08
CA MET A 1 -14.83 -12.79 -6.41
C MET A 1 -13.85 -11.65 -6.21
N LEU A 2 -13.81 -10.68 -7.13
CA LEU A 2 -12.88 -9.55 -7.02
C LEU A 2 -13.51 -8.40 -6.24
N TYR A 3 -12.69 -7.73 -5.44
CA TYR A 3 -13.04 -6.58 -4.63
C TYR A 3 -12.12 -5.41 -4.96
N GLU A 4 -12.50 -4.21 -4.51
CA GLU A 4 -11.71 -3.00 -4.69
C GLU A 4 -11.37 -2.38 -3.32
N MET A 5 -10.12 -1.95 -3.18
CA MET A 5 -9.61 -1.26 -2.00
C MET A 5 -9.05 0.10 -2.42
N ARG A 6 -9.60 1.17 -1.85
CA ARG A 6 -9.07 2.52 -2.03
C ARG A 6 -7.71 2.65 -1.37
N LEU A 7 -6.77 3.26 -2.08
CA LEU A 7 -5.44 3.51 -1.55
C LEU A 7 -5.45 4.65 -0.52
N PRO A 8 -4.91 4.45 0.70
CA PRO A 8 -4.75 5.53 1.64
C PRO A 8 -3.68 6.53 1.18
N PRO A 9 -3.79 7.81 1.59
CA PRO A 9 -2.77 8.81 1.31
C PRO A 9 -1.44 8.47 1.99
N GLY A 10 -0.34 8.96 1.43
CA GLY A 10 1.01 8.82 2.00
C GLY A 10 1.75 7.55 1.59
N ILE A 11 1.14 6.67 0.79
CA ILE A 11 1.85 5.56 0.14
C ILE A 11 2.85 6.12 -0.88
N THR A 12 4.06 5.58 -0.88
CA THR A 12 5.11 5.97 -1.84
C THR A 12 5.01 5.16 -3.13
N HIS A 13 5.56 5.71 -4.22
CA HIS A 13 5.69 4.97 -5.48
C HIS A 13 6.46 3.64 -5.31
N THR A 14 7.50 3.63 -4.47
CA THR A 14 8.27 2.41 -4.20
C THR A 14 7.43 1.34 -3.52
N THR A 15 6.67 1.70 -2.47
CA THR A 15 5.74 0.78 -1.81
C THR A 15 4.70 0.25 -2.79
N MET A 16 4.17 1.11 -3.68
CA MET A 16 3.22 0.69 -4.71
C MET A 16 3.81 -0.31 -5.71
N ALA A 17 5.04 -0.06 -6.17
CA ALA A 17 5.74 -0.96 -7.08
C ALA A 17 5.96 -2.33 -6.44
N GLU A 18 6.40 -2.37 -5.18
CA GLU A 18 6.53 -3.62 -4.42
C GLU A 18 5.19 -4.36 -4.29
N ILE A 19 4.09 -3.62 -4.10
CA ILE A 19 2.76 -4.23 -3.97
C ILE A 19 2.34 -4.87 -5.29
N ILE A 20 2.46 -4.16 -6.41
CA ILE A 20 2.08 -4.66 -7.74
C ILE A 20 2.96 -5.85 -8.16
N GLU A 21 4.23 -5.89 -7.72
CA GLU A 21 5.14 -6.99 -8.03
C GLU A 21 4.88 -8.26 -7.19
N LYS A 22 4.49 -8.10 -5.93
CA LYS A 22 4.44 -9.22 -4.97
C LYS A 22 3.07 -9.81 -4.72
N TYR A 23 2.00 -9.07 -5.02
CA TYR A 23 0.62 -9.47 -4.74
C TYR A 23 -0.17 -9.55 -6.04
N GLU A 24 -1.15 -10.44 -6.09
CA GLU A 24 -2.01 -10.62 -7.25
C GLU A 24 -3.13 -9.56 -7.26
N VAL A 25 -2.72 -8.30 -7.44
CA VAL A 25 -3.61 -7.13 -7.46
C VAL A 25 -3.32 -6.21 -8.64
N GLU A 26 -4.36 -5.55 -9.11
CA GLU A 26 -4.28 -4.57 -10.21
C GLU A 26 -4.54 -3.16 -9.71
N LEU A 27 -3.74 -2.20 -10.17
CA LEU A 27 -4.00 -0.78 -9.93
C LEU A 27 -4.95 -0.23 -10.99
N ILE A 28 -6.13 0.21 -10.56
CA ILE A 28 -7.18 0.77 -11.42
C ILE A 28 -7.34 2.25 -11.13
N GLN A 29 -7.30 3.06 -12.19
CA GLN A 29 -7.64 4.48 -12.11
C GLN A 29 -9.16 4.65 -12.17
N THR A 30 -9.74 5.30 -11.17
CA THR A 30 -11.16 5.68 -11.13
C THR A 30 -11.29 7.19 -11.03
N ASP A 31 -12.50 7.72 -11.26
CA ASP A 31 -12.79 9.16 -11.13
C ASP A 31 -12.53 9.69 -9.72
N ASP A 32 -12.69 8.84 -8.71
CA ASP A 32 -12.43 9.18 -7.30
C ASP A 32 -10.97 8.90 -6.87
N GLY A 33 -10.11 8.53 -7.82
CA GLY A 33 -8.71 8.18 -7.57
C GLY A 33 -8.40 6.68 -7.71
N PRO A 34 -7.14 6.28 -7.50
CA PRO A 34 -6.73 4.91 -7.73
C PRO A 34 -7.25 3.94 -6.66
N VAL A 35 -7.61 2.74 -7.11
CA VAL A 35 -7.96 1.59 -6.26
C VAL A 35 -7.10 0.39 -6.63
N LEU A 36 -6.87 -0.49 -5.68
CA LEU A 36 -6.35 -1.83 -5.95
C LEU A 36 -7.51 -2.80 -6.08
N ARG A 37 -7.49 -3.63 -7.10
CA ARG A 37 -8.47 -4.68 -7.34
C ARG A 37 -7.83 -6.05 -7.25
N GLY A 38 -8.45 -6.96 -6.53
CA GLY A 38 -7.94 -8.32 -6.34
C GLY A 38 -8.90 -9.20 -5.54
N GLU A 39 -8.45 -10.40 -5.19
CA GLU A 39 -9.18 -11.23 -4.23
C GLU A 39 -9.11 -10.65 -2.82
N MET A 40 -10.10 -10.96 -1.97
CA MET A 40 -10.16 -10.40 -0.61
C MET A 40 -8.89 -10.71 0.19
N GLU A 41 -8.41 -11.96 0.14
CA GLU A 41 -7.21 -12.41 0.85
C GLU A 41 -5.96 -11.64 0.42
N GLU A 42 -5.77 -11.45 -0.90
CA GLU A 42 -4.70 -10.61 -1.45
C GLU A 42 -4.79 -9.16 -0.97
N LEU A 43 -5.98 -8.56 -1.01
CA LEU A 43 -6.19 -7.18 -0.55
C LEU A 43 -5.92 -7.01 0.95
N GLU A 44 -6.23 -8.02 1.76
CA GLU A 44 -5.90 -8.03 3.20
C GLU A 44 -4.39 -8.08 3.45
N MET A 45 -3.67 -8.92 2.70
CA MET A 45 -2.20 -8.95 2.78
C MET A 45 -1.57 -7.64 2.33
N VAL A 46 -2.09 -7.03 1.25
CA VAL A 46 -1.66 -5.72 0.78
C VAL A 46 -1.93 -4.64 1.82
N ARG A 47 -3.11 -4.65 2.46
CA ARG A 47 -3.45 -3.71 3.55
C ARG A 47 -2.41 -3.77 4.66
N ASP A 48 -2.05 -4.97 5.10
CA ASP A 48 -1.10 -5.16 6.19
C ASP A 48 0.30 -4.65 5.81
N ARG A 49 0.72 -4.89 4.57
CA ARG A 49 1.98 -4.34 4.02
C ARG A 49 1.97 -2.81 3.94
N ILE A 50 0.86 -2.21 3.52
CA ILE A 50 0.69 -0.75 3.48
C ILE A 50 0.82 -0.17 4.90
N LEU A 51 0.14 -0.77 5.88
CA LEU A 51 0.19 -0.34 7.27
C LEU A 51 1.61 -0.41 7.84
N GLU A 52 2.33 -1.49 7.58
CA GLU A 52 3.74 -1.65 7.95
C GLU A 52 4.60 -0.53 7.34
N SER A 53 4.46 -0.28 6.04
CA SER A 53 5.22 0.76 5.33
C SER A 53 4.92 2.16 5.88
N LEU A 54 3.67 2.45 6.21
CA LEU A 54 3.28 3.75 6.77
C LEU A 54 3.81 3.93 8.19
N ARG A 55 3.72 2.91 9.04
CA ARG A 55 4.27 2.95 10.41
C ARG A 55 5.77 3.19 10.40
N LYS A 56 6.51 2.44 9.58
CA LYS A 56 7.96 2.63 9.42
C LYS A 56 8.30 4.06 9.01
N ARG A 57 7.53 4.64 8.08
CA ARG A 57 7.74 6.03 7.64
C ARG A 57 7.44 7.04 8.75
N ILE A 58 6.41 6.81 9.55
CA ILE A 58 6.10 7.65 10.72
C ILE A 58 7.25 7.58 11.73
N GLU A 59 7.73 6.38 12.07
CA GLU A 59 8.85 6.18 12.99
C GLU A 59 10.14 6.87 12.51
N GLU A 60 10.44 6.79 11.22
CA GLU A 60 11.58 7.47 10.59
C GLU A 60 11.47 9.01 10.68
N LEU A 61 10.25 9.55 10.60
CA LEU A 61 9.99 10.99 10.72
C LEU A 61 10.00 11.47 12.17
N GLU A 62 9.56 10.64 13.11
CA GLU A 62 9.60 10.93 14.55
C GLU A 62 11.04 10.85 15.09
N ASN A 63 11.86 9.94 14.57
CA ASN A 63 13.22 9.69 15.02
C ASN A 63 14.24 9.78 13.86
N PRO A 64 14.48 10.99 13.31
CA PRO A 64 15.29 11.18 12.11
C PRO A 64 16.77 10.76 12.24
N GLY A 65 17.23 10.37 13.44
CA GLY A 65 18.60 9.91 13.73
C GLY A 65 18.78 8.42 14.03
N SER A 66 17.72 7.59 14.06
CA SER A 66 17.83 6.17 14.48
C SER A 66 18.48 5.25 13.43
N LYS A 67 18.76 5.78 12.23
CA LYS A 67 19.60 5.13 11.22
C LYS A 67 21.00 5.75 11.24
N SER A 68 21.72 5.58 12.36
CA SER A 68 23.16 5.81 12.45
C SER A 68 23.87 4.49 12.74
#